data_AF-A0A5B8CC75-F1
#
_entry.id   AF-A0A5B8CC75-F1
#
_cell.length_a   1.000
_cell.length_b   1.000
_cell.length_c   1.000
_cell.angle_alpha   90.00
_cell.angle_beta   90.00
_cell.angle_gamma   90.00
#
_symmetry.space_group_name_H-M   'P 1'
#
loop_
_entity.id
_entity.type
_entity.pdbx_description
1 polymer ?
#
loop_
_entity_poly.entity_id
_entity_poly.type
_entity_poly.pdbx_seq_one_letter_code
_entity_poly.pdbx_strand_id
1 'polypeptide(L)'
;MRDVDDIVRDRQRAMRREIDRRGIALKAVAYDSSIPMTTLLTYFPGGERDPAVLPATALFKLLAGNALPHDILSLLLPDGEQIVRLPEDIDHDEVEAVARDFLATKGAAHHPDSEAGREIGPKEADTLNEKVAHLRAVAA
;
A
#
# COMPACT_ATOMS: atom_id res chain seq x y z
N MET A 1 11.26 32.33 1.35
CA MET A 1 10.62 31.17 2.01
C MET A 1 9.30 30.95 1.29
N ARG A 2 9.08 29.79 0.67
CA ARG A 2 7.77 29.51 0.04
C ARG A 2 6.71 29.42 1.13
N ASP A 3 5.51 29.88 0.82
CA ASP A 3 4.36 29.71 1.70
C ASP A 3 4.08 28.21 1.87
N VAL A 4 3.70 27.81 3.08
CA VAL A 4 3.33 26.41 3.39
C VAL A 4 2.17 25.99 2.50
N ASP A 5 1.22 26.90 2.25
CA ASP A 5 0.09 26.67 1.37
C ASP A 5 0.53 26.36 -0.08
N ASP A 6 1.58 27.02 -0.59
CA ASP A 6 2.08 26.76 -1.94
C ASP A 6 2.72 25.37 -2.06
N ILE A 7 3.46 24.94 -1.02
CA ILE A 7 4.04 23.60 -0.95
C ILE A 7 2.92 22.53 -0.96
N VAL A 8 1.87 22.74 -0.17
CA VAL A 8 0.74 21.82 -0.11
C VAL A 8 -0.01 21.77 -1.44
N ARG A 9 -0.20 22.92 -2.11
CA ARG A 9 -0.82 22.96 -3.45
C ARG A 9 0.01 22.23 -4.49
N ASP A 10 1.33 22.37 -4.50
CA ASP A 10 2.23 21.63 -5.40
C ASP A 10 2.09 20.11 -5.21
N ARG A 11 2.01 19.66 -3.96
CA ARG A 11 1.77 18.26 -3.60
C ARG A 11 0.39 17.76 -4.03
N GLN A 12 -0.67 18.55 -3.82
CA GLN A 12 -2.02 18.24 -4.30
C GLN A 12 -2.07 18.13 -5.84
N ARG A 13 -1.31 18.96 -6.58
CA ARG A 13 -1.18 18.81 -8.03
C ARG A 13 -0.48 17.50 -8.40
N ALA A 14 0.52 17.08 -7.64
CA ALA A 14 1.16 15.77 -7.84
C ALA A 14 0.18 14.61 -7.59
N MET A 15 -0.61 14.67 -6.52
CA MET A 15 -1.69 13.71 -6.27
C MET A 15 -2.68 13.67 -7.42
N ARG A 16 -3.13 14.83 -7.90
CA ARG A 16 -4.08 14.91 -9.01
C ARG A 16 -3.55 14.23 -10.26
N ARG A 17 -2.27 14.44 -10.60
CA ARG A 17 -1.62 13.75 -11.72
C ARG A 17 -1.62 12.23 -11.54
N GLU A 18 -1.36 11.73 -10.34
CA GLU A 18 -1.39 10.29 -10.05
C GLU A 18 -2.82 9.71 -10.10
N ILE A 19 -3.82 10.45 -9.61
CA ILE A 19 -5.23 10.09 -9.72
C ILE A 19 -5.62 9.93 -11.19
N ASP A 20 -5.30 10.92 -12.02
CA ASP A 20 -5.59 10.88 -13.46
C ASP A 20 -4.81 9.76 -14.17
N ARG A 21 -3.50 9.63 -13.89
CA ARG A 21 -2.63 8.61 -14.50
C ARG A 21 -3.11 7.18 -14.23
N ARG A 22 -3.65 6.93 -13.03
CA ARG A 22 -4.17 5.61 -12.62
C ARG A 22 -5.64 5.41 -12.96
N GLY A 23 -6.30 6.40 -13.57
CA GLY A 23 -7.72 6.33 -13.93
C GLY A 23 -8.66 6.28 -12.72
N ILE A 24 -8.26 6.84 -11.58
CA ILE A 24 -9.08 6.85 -10.37
C ILE A 24 -10.17 7.91 -10.54
N ALA A 25 -11.42 7.44 -10.66
CA ALA A 25 -12.55 8.34 -10.84
C ALA A 25 -12.85 9.12 -9.55
N LEU A 26 -12.79 10.46 -9.59
CA LEU A 26 -13.14 11.31 -8.44
C LEU A 26 -14.57 11.07 -7.90
N LYS A 27 -15.48 10.55 -8.74
CA LYS A 27 -16.82 10.13 -8.30
C LYS A 27 -16.77 8.92 -7.34
N ALA A 28 -15.85 7.98 -7.56
CA ALA A 28 -15.62 6.87 -6.64
C ALA A 28 -15.01 7.39 -5.33
N VAL A 29 -14.00 8.26 -5.44
CA VAL A 29 -13.39 8.93 -4.27
C VAL A 29 -14.45 9.67 -3.43
N ALA A 30 -15.39 10.36 -4.08
CA ALA A 30 -16.49 11.06 -3.41
C ALA A 30 -17.41 10.12 -2.61
N TYR A 31 -17.73 8.98 -3.21
CA TYR A 31 -18.55 7.95 -2.57
C TYR A 31 -17.83 7.35 -1.36
N ASP A 32 -16.59 6.87 -1.54
CA ASP A 32 -15.83 6.17 -0.51
C ASP A 32 -15.45 7.09 0.67
N SER A 33 -15.08 8.34 0.39
CA SER A 33 -14.69 9.31 1.43
C SER A 33 -15.86 10.04 2.08
N SER A 34 -17.08 9.91 1.54
CA SER A 34 -18.23 10.76 1.91
C SER A 34 -17.93 12.27 1.82
N ILE A 35 -16.99 12.68 0.97
CA ILE A 35 -16.73 14.07 0.64
C ILE A 35 -17.57 14.43 -0.60
N PRO A 36 -18.41 15.48 -0.56
CA PRO A 36 -19.18 15.89 -1.72
C PRO A 36 -18.30 16.11 -2.95
N MET A 37 -18.76 15.66 -4.12
CA MET A 37 -18.02 15.78 -5.37
C MET A 37 -17.60 17.22 -5.68
N THR A 38 -18.47 18.19 -5.38
CA THR A 38 -18.18 19.63 -5.54
C THR A 38 -17.00 20.08 -4.68
N THR A 39 -16.87 19.54 -3.47
CA THR A 39 -15.76 19.80 -2.56
C THR A 39 -14.49 19.09 -3.04
N LEU A 40 -14.57 17.83 -3.51
CA LEU A 40 -13.39 17.15 -4.07
C LEU A 40 -12.82 17.88 -5.29
N LEU A 41 -13.67 18.48 -6.11
CA LEU A 41 -13.24 19.28 -7.25
C LEU A 41 -12.53 20.59 -6.85
N THR A 42 -12.67 21.05 -5.61
CA THR A 42 -11.84 22.17 -5.11
C THR A 42 -10.47 21.69 -4.65
N TYR A 43 -10.36 20.49 -4.06
CA TYR A 43 -9.08 19.91 -3.63
C TYR A 43 -8.25 19.35 -4.80
N PHE A 44 -8.92 18.80 -5.80
CA PHE A 44 -8.33 18.18 -6.98
C PHE A 44 -8.96 18.74 -8.25
N PRO A 45 -8.80 20.05 -8.53
CA PRO A 45 -9.36 20.66 -9.73
C PRO A 45 -8.70 20.08 -10.99
N GLY A 46 -9.43 20.13 -12.11
CA GLY A 46 -8.87 19.87 -13.43
C GLY A 46 -8.26 21.14 -14.05
N GLY A 47 -7.33 20.98 -14.98
CA GLY A 47 -6.72 22.09 -15.71
C GLY A 47 -5.75 22.92 -14.85
N GLU A 48 -5.70 24.23 -15.11
CA GLU A 48 -4.74 25.16 -14.50
C GLU A 48 -5.21 25.79 -13.18
N ARG A 49 -6.37 25.38 -12.65
CA ARG A 49 -6.93 25.97 -11.43
C ARG A 49 -6.13 25.52 -10.20
N ASP A 50 -5.86 26.47 -9.31
CA ASP A 50 -5.20 26.18 -8.05
C ASP A 50 -6.10 25.35 -7.11
N PRO A 51 -5.55 24.27 -6.51
CA PRO A 51 -6.29 23.50 -5.53
C PRO A 51 -6.50 24.33 -4.25
N ALA A 52 -7.69 24.21 -3.68
CA ALA A 52 -7.93 24.58 -2.30
C ALA A 52 -7.11 23.66 -1.40
N VAL A 53 -6.49 24.23 -0.36
CA VAL A 53 -5.69 23.48 0.61
C VAL A 53 -6.57 22.42 1.27
N LEU A 54 -6.15 21.17 1.17
CA LEU A 54 -6.88 20.04 1.72
C LEU A 54 -6.82 20.09 3.26
N PRO A 55 -7.96 20.25 3.96
CA PRO A 55 -7.96 20.26 5.42
C PRO A 55 -7.69 18.86 5.98
N ALA A 56 -7.07 18.78 7.16
CA ALA A 56 -6.77 17.50 7.81
C ALA A 56 -8.00 16.59 7.95
N THR A 57 -9.19 17.16 8.18
CA THR A 57 -10.45 16.41 8.25
C THR A 57 -10.81 15.71 6.94
N ALA A 58 -10.48 16.30 5.79
CA ALA A 58 -10.66 15.65 4.49
C ALA A 58 -9.64 14.53 4.30
N LEU A 59 -8.40 14.69 4.78
CA LEU A 59 -7.39 13.63 4.73
C LEU A 59 -7.85 12.40 5.51
N PHE A 60 -8.35 12.58 6.73
CA PHE A 60 -8.87 11.47 7.54
C PHE A 60 -10.07 10.78 6.89
N LYS A 61 -10.95 11.52 6.20
CA LYS A 61 -12.05 10.92 5.43
C LYS A 61 -11.56 10.08 4.25
N LEU A 62 -10.54 10.55 3.53
CA LEU A 62 -9.93 9.80 2.44
C LEU A 62 -9.27 8.50 2.95
N LEU A 63 -8.60 8.56 4.11
CA LEU A 63 -7.98 7.40 4.76
C LEU A 63 -9.01 6.41 5.27
N ALA A 64 -9.97 6.86 6.07
CA ALA A 64 -10.98 5.99 6.68
C ALA A 64 -11.87 5.31 5.63
N GLY A 65 -12.17 6.01 4.52
CA GLY A 65 -12.91 5.46 3.40
C GLY A 65 -12.09 4.58 2.46
N ASN A 66 -10.77 4.48 2.65
CA ASN A 66 -9.84 3.88 1.68
C ASN A 66 -10.06 4.45 0.25
N ALA A 67 -10.40 5.73 0.17
CA ALA A 67 -10.89 6.38 -1.05
C ALA A 67 -9.76 6.69 -2.05
N LEU A 68 -8.52 6.76 -1.56
CA LEU A 68 -7.32 6.88 -2.37
C LEU A 68 -6.24 5.94 -1.83
N PRO A 69 -5.41 5.35 -2.71
CA PRO A 69 -4.23 4.61 -2.31
C PRO A 69 -3.32 5.40 -1.35
N HIS A 70 -2.79 4.73 -0.33
CA HIS A 70 -1.93 5.36 0.68
C HIS A 70 -0.66 6.00 0.09
N ASP A 71 -0.12 5.46 -1.00
CA ASP A 71 1.04 6.02 -1.68
C ASP A 71 0.71 7.36 -2.38
N ILE A 72 -0.51 7.53 -2.90
CA ILE A 72 -0.97 8.83 -3.42
C ILE A 72 -1.19 9.82 -2.27
N LEU A 73 -1.81 9.38 -1.17
CA LEU A 73 -2.01 10.23 0.01
C LEU A 73 -0.69 10.68 0.64
N SER A 74 0.34 9.82 0.59
CA SER A 74 1.69 10.12 1.08
C SER A 74 2.35 11.27 0.34
N LEU A 75 1.92 11.62 -0.88
CA LEU A 75 2.45 12.78 -1.60
C LEU A 75 2.16 14.11 -0.90
N LEU A 76 1.21 14.17 0.03
CA LEU A 76 0.97 15.36 0.87
C LEU A 76 2.06 15.57 1.93
N LEU A 77 2.76 14.51 2.30
CA LEU A 77 3.73 14.53 3.39
C LEU A 77 5.08 15.09 2.94
N PRO A 78 5.91 15.54 3.89
CA PRO A 78 7.33 15.81 3.64
C PRO A 78 8.07 14.62 3.03
N ASP A 79 9.18 14.93 2.35
CA ASP A 79 10.06 13.90 1.80
C ASP A 79 10.57 12.98 2.92
N GLY A 80 10.50 11.67 2.68
CA GLY A 80 10.88 10.66 3.67
C GLY A 80 9.74 10.19 4.58
N GLU A 81 8.56 10.79 4.50
CA GLU A 81 7.38 10.36 5.25
C GLU A 81 6.38 9.62 4.35
N GLN A 82 5.73 8.59 4.88
CA GLN A 82 4.73 7.79 4.17
C GLN A 82 3.59 7.37 5.10
N ILE A 83 2.40 7.29 4.52
CA ILE A 83 1.24 6.65 5.13
C ILE A 83 1.33 5.17 4.81
N VAL A 84 1.43 4.34 5.85
CA VAL A 84 1.42 2.88 5.74
C VAL A 84 0.31 2.34 6.63
N ARG A 85 -0.33 1.25 6.18
CA ARG A 85 -1.22 0.50 7.06
C ARG A 85 -0.34 -0.34 7.96
N LEU A 86 -0.45 -0.14 9.27
CA LEU A 86 0.13 -1.07 10.22
C LEU A 86 -0.76 -2.32 10.25
N PRO A 87 -0.20 -3.52 10.08
CA PRO A 87 -0.96 -4.73 10.34
C PRO A 87 -1.40 -4.73 11.80
N GLU A 88 -2.69 -4.89 12.03
CA GLU A 88 -3.24 -5.11 13.37
C GLU A 88 -3.22 -6.63 13.63
N ASP A 89 -2.98 -7.02 14.89
CA ASP A 89 -3.10 -8.42 15.34
C ASP A 89 -2.17 -9.45 14.67
N ILE A 90 -0.98 -9.06 14.17
CA ILE A 90 0.04 -10.04 13.78
C ILE A 90 0.58 -10.74 15.04
N ASP A 91 0.38 -12.05 15.11
CA ASP A 91 1.09 -12.91 16.05
C ASP A 91 2.51 -13.16 15.54
N HIS A 92 3.47 -12.43 16.11
CA HIS A 92 4.88 -12.56 15.73
C HIS A 92 5.48 -13.93 16.08
N ASP A 93 4.95 -14.63 17.08
CA ASP A 93 5.41 -15.97 17.45
C ASP A 93 4.94 -17.00 16.42
N GLU A 94 3.70 -16.86 15.92
CA GLU A 94 3.19 -17.69 14.83
C GLU A 94 3.97 -17.46 13.51
N VAL A 95 4.21 -16.20 13.15
CA VAL A 95 5.03 -15.85 11.98
C VAL A 95 6.43 -16.46 12.10
N GLU A 96 7.06 -16.38 13.27
CA GLU A 96 8.37 -16.99 13.51
C GLU A 96 8.32 -18.51 13.30
N ALA A 97 7.34 -19.18 13.89
CA ALA A 97 7.20 -20.63 13.80
C ALA A 97 7.08 -21.10 12.34
N VAL A 98 6.20 -20.45 11.56
CA VAL A 98 5.99 -20.78 10.14
C VAL A 98 7.23 -20.45 9.29
N ALA A 99 7.91 -19.34 9.57
CA ALA A 99 9.14 -18.98 8.88
C ALA A 99 10.26 -19.99 9.12
N ARG A 100 10.45 -20.45 10.36
CA ARG A 100 11.44 -21.49 10.70
C ARG A 100 11.13 -22.82 10.00
N ASP A 101 9.87 -23.22 9.96
CA ASP A 101 9.44 -24.45 9.27
C ASP A 101 9.70 -24.37 7.75
N PHE A 102 9.40 -23.23 7.13
CA PHE A 102 9.75 -22.99 5.72
C PHE A 102 11.26 -23.09 5.48
N LEU A 103 12.07 -22.43 6.30
CA LEU A 103 13.53 -22.44 6.16
C LEU A 103 14.12 -23.85 6.35
N ALA A 104 13.63 -24.61 7.32
CA ALA A 104 14.03 -25.99 7.54
C ALA A 104 13.70 -26.87 6.32
N THR A 105 12.49 -26.72 5.78
CA THR A 105 12.04 -27.47 4.59
C THR A 105 12.86 -27.11 3.36
N LYS A 106 13.13 -25.83 3.15
CA LYS A 106 14.00 -25.35 2.05
C LYS A 106 15.41 -25.89 2.20
N GLY A 107 15.96 -25.91 3.42
CA GLY A 107 17.25 -26.49 3.71
C GLY A 107 17.31 -27.98 3.36
N ALA A 108 16.26 -28.74 3.69
CA ALA A 108 16.16 -30.16 3.37
C ALA A 108 16.02 -30.43 1.86
N ALA A 109 15.25 -29.60 1.13
CA ALA A 109 15.10 -29.72 -0.31
C ALA A 109 16.42 -29.53 -1.08
N HIS A 110 17.36 -28.74 -0.53
CA HIS A 110 18.70 -28.56 -1.12
C HIS A 110 19.74 -29.61 -0.68
N HIS A 111 19.33 -30.65 0.05
CA HIS A 111 20.24 -31.69 0.50
C HIS A 111 20.67 -32.60 -0.67
N PRO A 112 21.94 -33.02 -0.80
CA PRO A 112 22.39 -33.89 -1.90
C PRO A 112 21.57 -35.17 -2.11
N ASP A 113 20.92 -35.65 -1.05
CA ASP A 113 20.06 -36.86 -1.07
C ASP A 113 18.57 -36.56 -1.31
N SER A 114 18.21 -35.32 -1.66
CA SER A 114 16.83 -34.92 -1.97
C SER A 114 16.40 -35.38 -3.37
N GLU A 115 15.14 -35.13 -3.77
CA GLU A 115 14.56 -35.60 -5.04
C GLU A 115 15.39 -35.17 -6.26
N ALA A 116 15.91 -33.95 -6.26
CA ALA A 116 16.76 -33.40 -7.31
C ALA A 116 18.18 -33.03 -6.79
N GLY A 117 18.58 -33.61 -5.66
CA GLY A 117 19.85 -33.35 -5.00
C GLY A 117 19.98 -31.90 -4.53
N ARG A 118 20.88 -31.12 -5.10
CA ARG A 118 21.00 -29.71 -4.68
C ARG A 118 19.97 -28.79 -5.33
N GLU A 119 19.36 -29.21 -6.43
CA GLU A 119 18.28 -28.47 -7.09
C GLU A 119 16.94 -28.82 -6.43
N ILE A 120 15.94 -27.97 -6.65
CA ILE A 120 14.58 -28.21 -6.13
C ILE A 120 13.81 -29.06 -7.15
N GLY A 121 13.37 -30.24 -6.72
CA GLY A 121 12.52 -31.14 -7.50
C GLY A 121 11.05 -30.68 -7.54
N PRO A 122 10.21 -31.29 -8.40
CA PRO A 122 8.80 -30.92 -8.53
C PRO A 122 8.01 -31.02 -7.22
N LYS A 123 8.19 -32.09 -6.42
CA LYS A 123 7.43 -32.26 -5.17
C LYS A 123 7.91 -31.32 -4.07
N GLU A 124 9.21 -31.04 -4.07
CA GLU A 124 9.83 -30.08 -3.16
C GLU A 124 9.33 -28.67 -3.46
N ALA A 125 9.20 -28.31 -4.74
CA ALA A 125 8.62 -27.04 -5.16
C ALA A 125 7.16 -26.91 -4.70
N ASP A 126 6.34 -27.95 -4.89
CA ASP A 126 4.94 -27.95 -4.43
C ASP A 126 4.86 -27.76 -2.91
N THR A 127 5.67 -28.51 -2.14
CA THR A 127 5.74 -28.40 -0.68
C THR A 127 6.18 -27.00 -0.22
N LEU A 128 7.17 -26.42 -0.89
CA LEU A 128 7.65 -25.07 -0.59
C LEU A 128 6.59 -24.02 -0.92
N ASN A 129 5.85 -24.19 -2.01
CA ASN A 129 4.76 -23.29 -2.39
C ASN A 129 3.63 -23.32 -1.36
N GLU A 130 3.27 -24.48 -0.83
CA GLU A 130 2.30 -24.60 0.27
C GLU A 130 2.77 -23.85 1.52
N LYS A 131 4.04 -24.00 1.90
CA LYS A 131 4.61 -23.28 3.06
C LYS A 131 4.70 -21.79 2.84
N VAL A 132 5.02 -21.33 1.62
CA VAL A 132 4.98 -19.90 1.27
C VAL A 132 3.55 -19.35 1.33
N ALA A 133 2.56 -20.13 0.89
CA ALA A 133 1.17 -19.73 1.01
C ALA A 133 0.76 -19.58 2.48
N HIS A 134 1.19 -20.50 3.34
CA HIS A 134 0.94 -20.41 4.78
C HIS A 134 1.65 -19.20 5.42
N LEU A 135 2.92 -18.97 5.09
CA LEU A 135 3.66 -17.79 5.57
C LEU A 135 2.97 -16.49 5.16
N ARG A 136 2.44 -16.41 3.94
CA ARG A 136 1.63 -15.25 3.50
C ARG A 136 0.36 -15.09 4.30
N ALA A 137 -0.29 -16.18 4.70
CA ALA A 137 -1.54 -16.14 5.45
C ALA A 137 -1.34 -15.62 6.88
N VAL A 138 -0.23 -15.98 7.54
CA VAL A 138 0.04 -15.55 8.93
C VAL A 138 0.70 -14.17 9.03
N ALA A 139 1.22 -13.64 7.92
CA ALA A 139 1.91 -12.35 7.87
C ALA A 139 1.08 -11.21 7.24
N ALA A 140 -0.16 -11.47 6.83
CA ALA A 140 -1.04 -10.53 6.12
C ALA A 140 -2.21 -10.08 7.00
#